data_AF-A0A257G913-F1
#
_entry.id   AF-A0A257G913-F1
#
_cell.length_a   1.000
_cell.length_b   1.000
_cell.length_c   1.000
_cell.angle_alpha   90.00
_cell.angle_beta   90.00
_cell.angle_gamma   90.00
#
_symmetry.space_group_name_H-M   'P 1'
#
loop_
_entity.id
_entity.type
_entity.pdbx_description
1 polymer ?
#
loop_
_entity_poly.entity_id
_entity_poly.type
_entity_poly.pdbx_seq_one_letter_code
_entity_poly.pdbx_strand_id
1 'polypeptide(L)'
;MILPLLFLGLILPMLLGFCLGRWRTDLSRRRILWYVSLPFPVLLAVPSLFVIVSTLLTPGSRCGTDACGMAIGFGLMGLAAAALFLGLGLALGWAGLALARRNGDARLTEPFE
;
A
#
# COMPACT_ATOMS: atom_id res chain seq x y z
N MET A 1 8.89 -14.32 -10.27
CA MET A 1 8.32 -14.18 -8.91
C MET A 1 7.67 -12.81 -8.63
N ILE A 2 7.95 -11.76 -9.40
CA ILE A 2 7.37 -10.41 -9.18
C ILE A 2 5.89 -10.33 -9.62
N LEU A 3 5.52 -11.04 -10.69
CA LEU A 3 4.17 -11.07 -11.25
C LEU A 3 3.06 -11.51 -10.24
N PRO A 4 3.19 -12.62 -9.49
CA PRO A 4 2.16 -13.01 -8.53
C PRO A 4 2.05 -12.04 -7.34
N LEU A 5 3.16 -11.40 -6.94
CA LEU A 5 3.14 -10.38 -5.88
C LEU A 5 2.40 -9.10 -6.32
N LEU A 6 2.56 -8.71 -7.58
CA LEU A 6 1.79 -7.62 -8.19
C LEU A 6 0.30 -7.93 -8.25
N PHE A 7 -0.06 -9.13 -8.70
CA PHE A 7 -1.46 -9.57 -8.75
C PHE A 7 -2.09 -9.64 -7.36
N LEU A 8 -1.36 -10.15 -6.36
CA LEU A 8 -1.83 -10.16 -4.97
C LEU A 8 -2.01 -8.73 -4.45
N GLY A 9 -1.08 -7.82 -4.72
CA GLY A 9 -1.17 -6.42 -4.34
C GLY A 9 -2.30 -5.63 -5.03
N LEU A 10 -2.79 -6.07 -6.19
CA LEU A 10 -3.88 -5.44 -6.94
C LEU A 10 -5.26 -6.05 -6.62
N ILE A 11 -5.35 -7.37 -6.60
CA ILE A 11 -6.62 -8.08 -6.42
C ILE A 11 -7.08 -7.96 -4.97
N LEU A 12 -6.16 -8.12 -4.01
CA LEU A 12 -6.49 -8.09 -2.58
C LEU A 12 -7.19 -6.78 -2.15
N PRO A 13 -6.70 -5.57 -2.49
CA PRO A 13 -7.38 -4.35 -2.08
C PRO A 13 -8.74 -4.15 -2.78
N MET A 14 -8.86 -4.59 -4.03
CA MET A 14 -10.11 -4.51 -4.77
C MET A 14 -11.17 -5.45 -4.17
N LEU A 15 -10.77 -6.69 -3.84
CA LEU A 15 -11.64 -7.68 -3.20
C LEU A 15 -12.02 -7.26 -1.78
N LEU A 16 -11.06 -6.77 -0.99
CA LEU A 16 -11.34 -6.25 0.35
C LEU A 16 -12.26 -5.03 0.29
N GLY A 17 -12.01 -4.06 -0.59
CA GLY A 17 -12.87 -2.88 -0.75
C GLY A 17 -14.30 -3.25 -1.14
N PHE A 18 -14.46 -4.24 -2.02
CA PHE A 18 -15.76 -4.77 -2.41
C PHE A 18 -16.45 -5.54 -1.26
N CYS A 19 -15.75 -6.49 -0.63
CA CYS A 19 -16.29 -7.27 0.49
C CYS A 19 -16.60 -6.39 1.71
N LEU A 20 -15.74 -5.45 2.08
CA LEU A 20 -15.98 -4.52 3.20
C LEU A 20 -17.14 -3.58 2.89
N GLY A 21 -17.22 -3.05 1.66
CA GLY A 21 -18.36 -2.23 1.22
C GLY A 21 -19.69 -2.99 1.21
N ARG A 22 -19.66 -4.30 0.94
CA ARG A 22 -20.83 -5.18 0.88
C ARG A 22 -21.26 -5.73 2.26
N TRP A 23 -20.31 -6.07 3.15
CA TRP A 23 -20.57 -6.85 4.37
C TRP A 23 -20.38 -6.10 5.69
N ARG A 24 -19.67 -4.97 5.76
CA ARG A 24 -19.47 -4.24 7.02
C ARG A 24 -19.84 -2.76 6.94
N THR A 25 -20.98 -2.44 7.53
CA THR A 25 -21.62 -1.11 7.59
C THR A 25 -21.14 -0.20 8.72
N ASP A 26 -20.44 -0.73 9.74
CA ASP A 26 -20.02 0.04 10.93
C ASP A 26 -18.67 0.77 10.81
N LEU A 27 -17.95 0.58 9.70
CA LEU A 27 -16.65 1.18 9.49
C LEU A 27 -16.77 2.41 8.59
N SER A 28 -16.28 3.55 9.07
CA SER A 28 -16.20 4.76 8.25
C SER A 28 -15.40 4.49 6.97
N ARG A 29 -15.88 5.04 5.83
CA ARG A 29 -15.25 4.89 4.50
C ARG A 29 -13.75 5.14 4.52
N ARG A 30 -13.32 6.11 5.32
CA ARG A 30 -11.92 6.47 5.52
C ARG A 30 -11.12 5.32 6.13
N ARG A 31 -11.64 4.64 7.15
CA ARG A 31 -10.98 3.45 7.73
C ARG A 31 -10.90 2.30 6.74
N ILE A 32 -11.96 2.04 5.99
CA ILE A 32 -11.97 0.96 4.96
C ILE A 32 -10.87 1.23 3.93
N LEU A 33 -10.79 2.45 3.40
CA LEU A 33 -9.75 2.84 2.45
C LEU A 33 -8.34 2.66 3.03
N TRP A 34 -8.12 3.08 4.28
CA TRP A 34 -6.84 2.90 4.95
C TRP A 34 -6.49 1.43 5.19
N TYR A 35 -7.42 0.59 5.66
CA TYR A 35 -7.16 -0.84 5.88
C TYR A 35 -6.83 -1.58 4.57
N VAL A 36 -7.43 -1.14 3.48
CA VAL A 36 -7.23 -1.69 2.14
C VAL A 36 -5.89 -1.24 1.55
N SER A 37 -5.52 0.02 1.76
CA SER A 37 -4.34 0.62 1.12
C SER A 37 -3.05 0.51 1.93
N LEU A 38 -3.08 0.41 3.27
CA LEU A 38 -1.89 0.37 4.12
C LEU A 38 -1.03 -0.91 4.10
N PRO A 39 -1.57 -2.13 4.06
CA PRO A 39 -0.77 -3.31 4.41
C PRO A 39 0.37 -3.55 3.43
N PHE A 40 0.13 -3.39 2.13
CA PHE A 40 1.16 -3.54 1.09
C PHE A 40 2.26 -2.46 1.12
N PRO A 41 1.95 -1.16 1.10
CA PRO A 41 2.98 -0.13 1.15
C PRO A 41 3.75 -0.14 2.45
N VAL A 42 3.14 -0.51 3.59
CA VAL A 42 3.89 -0.73 4.84
C VAL A 42 4.84 -1.91 4.71
N LEU A 43 4.40 -3.02 4.13
CA LEU A 43 5.24 -4.21 3.92
C LEU A 43 6.47 -3.92 3.03
N LEU A 44 6.36 -2.99 2.08
CA LEU A 44 7.49 -2.53 1.27
C LEU A 44 8.31 -1.43 1.96
N ALA A 45 7.66 -0.42 2.54
CA ALA A 45 8.34 0.73 3.12
C ALA A 45 9.18 0.38 4.35
N VAL A 46 8.70 -0.51 5.23
CA VAL A 46 9.40 -0.92 6.46
C VAL A 46 10.77 -1.57 6.16
N PRO A 47 10.88 -2.63 5.35
CA PRO A 47 12.18 -3.22 5.02
C PRO A 47 13.07 -2.26 4.20
N SER A 48 12.49 -1.45 3.31
CA SER A 48 13.24 -0.44 2.57
C SER A 48 13.86 0.62 3.47
N LEU A 49 13.10 1.15 4.43
CA LEU A 49 13.60 2.08 5.44
C LEU A 49 14.65 1.42 6.34
N PHE A 50 14.43 0.17 6.73
CA PHE A 50 15.40 -0.58 7.53
C PHE A 50 16.74 -0.71 6.82
N VAL A 51 16.74 -1.04 5.51
CA VAL A 51 17.98 -1.12 4.71
C VAL A 51 18.66 0.24 4.61
N ILE A 52 17.92 1.31 4.34
CA ILE A 52 18.50 2.67 4.25
C ILE A 52 19.14 3.08 5.58
N VAL A 53 18.41 2.94 6.69
CA VAL A 53 18.89 3.33 8.02
C VAL A 53 20.08 2.48 8.43
N SER A 54 20.05 1.16 8.19
CA SER A 54 21.18 0.28 8.49
C SER A 54 22.42 0.66 7.68
N THR A 55 22.23 1.07 6.43
CA THR A 55 23.33 1.52 5.57
C THR A 55 23.92 2.85 6.05
N LEU A 56 23.07 3.80 6.47
CA LEU A 56 23.49 5.10 7.01
C LEU A 56 24.23 4.99 8.36
N LEU A 57 23.85 4.01 9.19
CA LEU A 57 24.49 3.77 10.49
C LEU A 57 25.79 2.95 10.37
N THR A 58 26.06 2.34 9.21
CA THR A 58 27.28 1.54 9.00
C THR A 58 28.45 2.47 8.65
N PRO A 59 29.57 2.44 9.39
CA PRO A 59 30.73 3.26 9.07
C PRO A 59 31.32 2.86 7.71
N GLY A 60 31.66 3.85 6.89
CA GLY A 60 32.18 3.67 5.52
C GLY A 60 33.48 2.87 5.41
N SER A 61 34.16 2.60 6.54
CA SER A 61 35.30 1.67 6.57
C SER A 61 34.90 0.19 6.46
N ARG A 62 33.63 -0.15 6.72
CA ARG A 62 33.10 -1.53 6.60
C ARG A 62 32.25 -1.75 5.35
N CYS A 63 31.76 -0.68 4.75
CA CYS A 63 30.93 -0.74 3.56
C CYS A 63 31.68 -0.10 2.41
N GLY A 64 32.09 -0.91 1.42
CA GLY A 64 32.64 -0.37 0.18
C GLY A 64 31.68 0.67 -0.40
N THR A 65 32.22 1.79 -0.86
CA THR A 65 31.46 2.95 -1.38
C THR A 65 30.41 2.54 -2.41
N ASP A 66 30.71 1.54 -3.25
CA ASP A 66 29.79 1.03 -4.28
C ASP A 66 28.65 0.17 -3.71
N ALA A 67 28.91 -0.61 -2.65
CA ALA A 67 27.92 -1.47 -2.02
C ALA A 67 26.88 -0.66 -1.23
N CYS A 68 27.33 0.38 -0.52
CA CYS A 68 26.45 1.29 0.20
C CYS A 68 25.57 2.11 -0.77
N GLY A 69 26.14 2.56 -1.89
CA GLY A 69 25.38 3.23 -2.94
C GLY A 69 24.27 2.36 -3.53
N MET A 70 24.56 1.09 -3.83
CA MET A 70 23.54 0.15 -4.31
C MET A 70 22.47 -0.15 -3.25
N ALA A 71 22.85 -0.34 -1.99
CA ALA A 71 21.90 -0.63 -0.91
C ALA A 71 20.89 0.51 -0.70
N ILE A 72 21.36 1.76 -0.72
CA ILE A 72 20.48 2.94 -0.65
C ILE A 72 19.60 3.01 -1.90
N GLY A 73 20.14 2.75 -3.09
CA GLY A 73 19.39 2.71 -4.35
C GLY A 73 18.22 1.71 -4.32
N PHE A 74 18.45 0.49 -3.83
CA PHE A 74 17.40 -0.51 -3.64
C PHE A 74 16.36 -0.08 -2.61
N GLY A 75 16.79 0.53 -1.50
CA GLY A 75 15.89 1.10 -0.51
C GLY A 75 14.98 2.18 -1.08
N LEU A 76 15.53 3.10 -1.88
CA LEU A 76 14.77 4.18 -2.52
C LEU A 76 13.79 3.65 -3.58
N MET A 77 14.20 2.66 -4.37
CA MET A 77 13.31 2.00 -5.33
C MET A 77 12.15 1.28 -4.63
N GLY A 78 12.41 0.63 -3.50
CA GLY A 78 11.37 0.00 -2.69
C GLY A 78 10.40 1.01 -2.06
N LEU A 79 10.89 2.17 -1.61
CA LEU A 79 10.05 3.29 -1.15
C LEU A 79 9.21 3.89 -2.29
N ALA A 80 9.79 4.07 -3.46
CA ALA A 80 9.06 4.55 -4.64
C ALA A 80 7.94 3.57 -5.03
N ALA A 81 8.24 2.26 -5.03
CA ALA A 81 7.25 1.22 -5.24
C ALA A 81 6.15 1.25 -4.17
N ALA A 82 6.50 1.39 -2.89
CA ALA A 82 5.52 1.54 -1.80
C ALA A 82 4.59 2.73 -2.03
N ALA A 83 5.12 3.88 -2.44
CA ALA A 83 4.30 5.06 -2.75
C ALA A 83 3.33 4.81 -3.90
N LEU A 84 3.79 4.14 -4.96
CA LEU A 84 2.94 3.75 -6.09
C LEU A 84 1.82 2.79 -5.66
N PHE A 85 2.13 1.77 -4.84
CA PHE A 85 1.13 0.84 -4.33
C PHE A 85 0.12 1.51 -3.40
N LEU A 86 0.53 2.48 -2.58
CA LEU A 86 -0.38 3.26 -1.75
C LEU A 86 -1.39 4.03 -2.63
N GLY A 87 -0.90 4.73 -3.66
CA GLY A 87 -1.73 5.47 -4.60
C GLY A 87 -2.69 4.56 -5.37
N LEU A 88 -2.19 3.43 -5.86
CA LEU A 88 -2.99 2.44 -6.59
C LEU A 88 -4.05 1.79 -5.69
N GLY A 89 -3.69 1.43 -4.46
CA GLY A 89 -4.60 0.86 -3.47
C GLY A 89 -5.71 1.83 -3.05
N LEU A 90 -5.40 3.12 -2.90
CA LEU A 90 -6.39 4.17 -2.68
C LEU A 90 -7.34 4.30 -3.88
N ALA A 91 -6.81 4.32 -5.11
CA ALA A 91 -7.61 4.43 -6.33
C ALA A 91 -8.54 3.22 -6.52
N LEU A 92 -8.02 2.00 -6.32
CA LEU A 92 -8.79 0.76 -6.42
C LEU A 92 -9.84 0.64 -5.31
N GLY A 93 -9.50 1.02 -4.09
CA GLY A 93 -10.46 1.09 -2.98
C GLY A 93 -11.58 2.09 -3.25
N TRP A 94 -11.26 3.24 -3.85
CA TRP A 94 -12.25 4.23 -4.30
C TRP A 94 -13.14 3.68 -5.41
N ALA A 95 -12.56 3.02 -6.40
CA ALA A 95 -13.29 2.39 -7.50
C ALA A 95 -14.26 1.31 -6.98
N GLY A 96 -13.82 0.45 -6.05
CA GLY A 96 -14.67 -0.55 -5.40
C GLY A 96 -15.84 0.07 -4.63
N LEU A 97 -15.58 1.14 -3.86
CA LEU A 97 -16.61 1.90 -3.15
C LEU A 97 -17.57 2.64 -4.09
N ALA A 98 -17.09 3.12 -5.23
CA ALA A 98 -17.91 3.76 -6.26
C ALA A 98 -18.81 2.74 -6.98
N LEU A 99 -18.29 1.54 -7.27
CA LEU A 99 -19.07 0.44 -7.83
C LEU A 99 -20.17 -0.02 -6.87
N ALA A 100 -19.84 -0.17 -5.58
CA ALA A 100 -20.81 -0.53 -4.54
C ALA A 100 -21.95 0.51 -4.45
N ARG A 101 -21.63 1.80 -4.51
CA ARG A 101 -22.64 2.88 -4.57
C ARG A 101 -23.53 2.78 -5.81
N ARG A 102 -22.97 2.52 -6.99
CA ARG A 102 -23.73 2.40 -8.25
C ARG A 102 -24.71 1.23 -8.25
N ASN A 103 -24.39 0.16 -7.53
CA ASN A 103 -25.26 -1.02 -7.41
C ASN A 103 -26.43 -0.83 -6.43
N GLY A 104 -26.70 0.39 -5.98
CA GLY A 104 -27.88 0.71 -5.17
C GLY A 104 -27.73 0.43 -3.68
N ASP A 105 -26.49 0.25 -3.17
CA ASP A 105 -26.25 0.14 -1.73
C ASP A 105 -26.45 1.51 -1.06
N ALA A 106 -27.71 1.80 -0.69
CA ALA A 106 -28.18 3.00 0.01
C ALA A 106 -27.53 3.23 1.40
N ARG A 107 -26.61 2.38 1.83
CA ARG A 107 -25.93 2.42 3.13
C ARG A 107 -24.57 3.13 3.08
N LEU A 108 -24.13 3.61 1.91
CA LEU A 108 -22.86 4.31 1.71
C LEU A 108 -23.03 5.83 1.50
N THR A 109 -24.22 6.38 1.76
CA THR A 109 -24.60 7.79 1.55
C THR A 109 -24.22 8.72 2.69
N GLU A 110 -23.77 8.20 3.84
CA GLU A 110 -23.27 9.03 4.93
C GLU A 110 -22.10 9.92 4.43
N PRO A 111 -22.22 11.24 4.57
CA PRO A 111 -21.24 12.20 4.06
C PRO A 111 -19.91 12.12 4.81
N PHE A 112 -18.91 12.76 4.20
CA PHE A 112 -17.53 12.86 4.66
C PHE A 112 -17.48 13.79 5.89
N GLU A 113 -17.85 13.30 7.07
CA GLU A 113 -17.56 13.99 8.35
C GLU A 113 -16.22 13.52 8.94
#